data_AF-A0A0B5E0I9-F1
#
_entry.id   AF-A0A0B5E0I9-F1
#
_cell.length_a   1.000
_cell.length_b   1.000
_cell.length_c   1.000
_cell.angle_alpha   90.00
_cell.angle_beta   90.00
_cell.angle_gamma   90.00
#
_symmetry.space_group_name_H-M   'P 1'
#
loop_
_entity.id
_entity.type
_entity.pdbx_description
1 polymer ?
#
loop_
_entity_poly.entity_id
_entity_poly.type
_entity_poly.pdbx_seq_one_letter_code
_entity_poly.pdbx_strand_id
1 'polypeptide(L)'
;MRGPIVIKDRSGKTLDIYDLDDLQDAADQYIFTFQNHRTRARLDLALTKKAMKKGGLSIEDFWDTPSFLLRKDDEKPNAFRVEFISCRQRKVVRIRMRRSR
;
A
#
# COMPACT_ATOMS: atom_id res chain seq x y z
N MET A 1 -1.21 -17.64 25.70
CA MET A 1 -1.03 -16.61 24.64
C MET A 1 -1.26 -17.26 23.29
N ARG A 2 -2.22 -16.78 22.48
CA ARG A 2 -2.28 -17.16 21.07
C ARG A 2 -1.12 -16.44 20.36
N GLY A 3 -0.33 -17.17 19.57
CA GLY A 3 0.76 -16.59 18.79
C GLY A 3 0.24 -15.53 17.80
N PRO A 4 1.14 -14.72 17.20
CA PRO A 4 0.74 -13.68 16.25
C PRO A 4 -0.04 -14.29 15.08
N ILE A 5 -1.15 -13.64 14.70
CA ILE A 5 -1.94 -14.05 13.53
C ILE A 5 -1.08 -13.85 12.29
N VAL A 6 -0.83 -14.93 11.54
CA VAL A 6 -0.13 -14.90 10.26
C VAL A 6 -1.14 -15.14 9.16
N ILE A 7 -1.36 -14.14 8.33
CA ILE A 7 -2.25 -14.23 7.17
C ILE A 7 -1.40 -14.65 5.97
N LYS A 8 -1.88 -15.61 5.18
CA LYS A 8 -1.20 -16.12 3.99
C LYS A 8 -2.15 -16.08 2.80
N ASP A 9 -1.60 -15.90 1.61
CA ASP A 9 -2.35 -16.12 0.38
C ASP A 9 -2.52 -17.62 0.07
N ARG A 10 -3.25 -17.94 -1.00
CA ARG A 10 -3.51 -19.33 -1.43
C ARG A 10 -2.24 -20.09 -1.83
N SER A 11 -1.13 -19.40 -2.11
CA SER A 11 0.17 -20.01 -2.40
C SER A 11 1.03 -20.20 -1.13
N GLY A 12 0.52 -19.80 0.04
CA GLY A 12 1.22 -19.91 1.32
C GLY A 12 2.19 -18.76 1.61
N LYS A 13 2.26 -17.74 0.75
CA LYS A 13 3.07 -16.53 0.99
C LYS A 13 2.42 -15.67 2.07
N THR A 14 3.21 -15.23 3.04
CA THR A 14 2.75 -14.31 4.09
C THR A 14 2.25 -13.01 3.49
N LEU A 15 1.09 -12.58 3.94
CA LEU A 15 0.51 -11.27 3.66
C LEU A 15 0.85 -10.35 4.83
N ASP A 16 1.65 -9.33 4.56
CA ASP A 16 1.90 -8.26 5.52
C ASP A 16 0.83 -7.18 5.36
N ILE A 17 0.22 -6.81 6.49
CA ILE A 17 -0.78 -5.74 6.60
C ILE A 17 -0.08 -4.48 7.09
N TYR A 18 -0.42 -3.36 6.45
CA TYR A 18 0.10 -2.05 6.79
C TYR A 18 -1.05 -1.05 7.02
N ASP A 19 -0.83 -0.11 7.93
CA ASP A 19 -1.61 1.12 8.03
C ASP A 19 -0.95 2.22 7.21
N LEU A 20 -1.75 3.20 6.79
CA LEU A 20 -1.21 4.48 6.35
C LEU A 20 -0.94 5.35 7.59
N ASP A 21 0.31 5.76 7.74
CA ASP A 21 0.79 6.54 8.88
C ASP A 21 0.95 8.02 8.51
N ASP A 22 1.43 8.30 7.29
CA ASP A 22 1.59 9.67 6.77
C ASP A 22 1.49 9.71 5.23
N LEU A 23 1.20 10.89 4.68
CA LEU A 23 1.17 11.16 3.25
C LEU A 23 1.69 12.56 2.96
N GLN A 24 2.70 12.63 2.09
CA GLN A 24 3.32 13.89 1.66
C GLN A 24 3.02 14.17 0.18
N ASP A 25 2.65 15.41 -0.11
CA ASP A 25 2.48 15.92 -1.47
C ASP A 25 3.79 16.54 -1.98
N ALA A 26 4.44 15.86 -2.93
CA ALA A 26 5.62 16.36 -3.63
C ALA A 26 5.26 16.81 -5.05
N ALA A 27 6.21 17.44 -5.77
CA ALA A 27 5.95 18.09 -7.04
C ALA A 27 5.19 17.19 -8.06
N ASP A 28 5.70 15.98 -8.33
CA ASP A 28 5.20 15.06 -9.36
C ASP A 28 4.60 13.75 -8.80
N GLN A 29 4.68 13.56 -7.49
CA GLN A 29 4.29 12.33 -6.81
C GLN A 29 3.77 12.58 -5.40
N TYR A 30 3.01 11.63 -4.89
CA TYR A 30 2.71 11.51 -3.47
C TYR A 30 3.61 10.45 -2.85
N ILE A 31 4.10 10.72 -1.64
CA ILE A 31 4.87 9.77 -0.84
C ILE A 31 3.98 9.32 0.31
N PHE A 32 3.80 8.01 0.45
CA PHE A 32 2.95 7.38 1.45
C PHE A 32 3.83 6.61 2.41
N THR A 33 3.71 6.90 3.70
CA THR A 33 4.40 6.15 4.74
C THR A 33 3.48 5.09 5.28
N PHE A 34 3.83 3.84 5.04
CA PHE A 34 3.09 2.68 5.52
C PHE A 34 3.76 2.09 6.75
N GLN A 35 2.99 1.73 7.77
CA GLN A 35 3.49 1.06 8.97
C GLN A 35 2.99 -0.38 9.05
N ASN A 36 3.91 -1.34 9.13
CA ASN A 36 3.55 -2.75 9.28
C ASN A 36 2.88 -2.98 10.65
N HIS A 37 1.69 -3.59 10.66
CA HIS A 37 0.93 -3.88 11.88
C HIS A 37 1.72 -4.69 12.90
N ARG A 38 2.47 -5.68 12.41
CA ARG A 38 3.15 -6.68 13.25
C ARG A 38 4.52 -6.23 13.68
N THR A 39 5.33 -5.72 12.76
CA THR A 39 6.73 -5.37 13.03
C THR A 39 6.94 -3.91 13.38
N ARG A 40 5.91 -3.06 13.20
CA ARG A 40 5.97 -1.59 13.34
C ARG A 40 6.96 -0.91 12.40
N ALA A 41 7.59 -1.66 11.49
CA ALA A 41 8.51 -1.14 10.49
C ALA A 41 7.77 -0.20 9.54
N ARG A 42 8.40 0.94 9.24
CA ARG A 42 7.89 1.92 8.27
C ARG A 42 8.42 1.63 6.87
N LEU A 43 7.60 1.93 5.86
CA LEU A 43 7.91 1.74 4.46
C LEU A 43 7.33 2.90 3.66
N ASP A 44 8.22 3.72 3.11
CA ASP A 44 7.82 4.84 2.26
C ASP A 44 7.72 4.40 0.80
N LEU A 45 6.54 4.59 0.22
CA LEU A 45 6.27 4.27 -1.18
C LEU A 45 5.77 5.51 -1.91
N ALA A 46 6.25 5.70 -3.13
CA ALA A 46 5.87 6.81 -3.99
C ALA A 46 4.92 6.35 -5.11
N LEU A 47 3.94 7.20 -5.43
CA LEU A 47 3.05 7.06 -6.57
C LEU A 47 2.92 8.39 -7.30
N THR A 48 3.17 8.38 -8.61
CA THR A 48 3.13 9.62 -9.40
C THR A 48 1.71 10.16 -9.51
N LYS A 49 1.55 11.49 -9.54
CA LYS A 49 0.26 12.16 -9.74
C LYS A 49 -0.40 11.73 -11.06
N LYS A 50 0.41 11.46 -12.09
CA LYS A 50 -0.04 10.88 -13.36
C LYS A 50 -0.67 9.50 -13.18
N ALA A 51 -0.06 8.62 -12.38
CA ALA A 51 -0.59 7.29 -12.12
C ALA A 51 -1.88 7.36 -11.28
N MET A 52 -1.93 8.24 -10.27
CA MET A 52 -3.15 8.53 -9.50
C MET A 52 -4.32 8.91 -10.42
N LYS A 53 -4.10 9.93 -11.28
CA LYS A 53 -5.12 10.40 -12.23
C LYS A 53 -5.58 9.28 -13.18
N LYS A 54 -4.64 8.51 -13.73
CA LYS A 54 -4.96 7.37 -14.62
C LYS A 54 -5.78 6.29 -13.91
N GLY A 55 -5.51 6.04 -12.63
CA GLY A 55 -6.26 5.09 -11.80
C GLY A 55 -7.59 5.64 -11.28
N GLY A 56 -7.91 6.91 -11.53
CA GLY A 56 -9.06 7.59 -10.94
C GLY A 56 -8.98 7.68 -9.41
N LEU A 57 -7.77 7.71 -8.86
CA LEU A 57 -7.50 7.71 -7.42
C LEU A 57 -7.41 9.13 -6.88
N SER A 58 -7.86 9.27 -5.64
CA SER A 58 -7.84 10.48 -4.80
C SER A 58 -7.10 10.16 -3.50
N ILE A 59 -6.60 11.17 -2.79
CA ILE A 59 -5.89 10.95 -1.51
C ILE A 59 -6.85 10.35 -0.47
N GLU A 60 -8.11 10.77 -0.50
CA GLU A 60 -9.17 10.32 0.38
C GLU A 60 -9.40 8.81 0.27
N ASP A 61 -9.20 8.21 -0.90
CA ASP A 61 -9.28 6.75 -1.06
C ASP A 61 -8.30 6.01 -0.14
N PHE A 62 -7.15 6.62 0.16
CA PHE A 62 -6.12 6.01 1.01
C PHE A 62 -6.41 6.27 2.49
N TRP A 63 -6.87 7.47 2.86
CA TRP A 63 -7.22 7.77 4.25
C TRP A 63 -8.48 7.04 4.73
N ASP A 64 -9.47 6.84 3.85
CA ASP A 64 -10.69 6.09 4.18
C ASP A 64 -10.46 4.58 4.25
N THR A 65 -9.29 4.11 3.82
CA THR A 65 -8.95 2.70 3.81
C THR A 65 -8.39 2.30 5.18
N PRO A 66 -8.98 1.29 5.85
CA PRO A 66 -8.54 0.90 7.18
C PRO A 66 -7.17 0.20 7.19
N SER A 67 -6.79 -0.49 6.12
CA SER A 67 -5.49 -1.16 6.00
C SER A 67 -5.16 -1.55 4.56
N PHE A 68 -3.87 -1.82 4.32
CA PHE A 68 -3.30 -2.11 3.02
C PHE A 68 -2.56 -3.45 3.04
N LEU A 69 -2.66 -4.20 1.94
CA LEU A 69 -1.82 -5.36 1.69
C LEU A 69 -0.66 -4.94 0.80
N LEU A 70 0.57 -5.04 1.31
CA LEU A 70 1.77 -4.69 0.56
C LEU A 70 2.62 -5.93 0.32
N ARG A 71 3.06 -6.10 -0.93
CA ARG A 71 3.98 -7.18 -1.33
C ARG A 71 5.06 -6.62 -2.24
N LYS A 72 6.28 -7.13 -2.12
CA LYS A 72 7.32 -6.85 -3.13
C LYS A 72 6.84 -7.35 -4.50
N ASP A 73 7.12 -6.59 -5.55
CA ASP A 73 6.78 -7.00 -6.89
C ASP A 73 7.86 -7.93 -7.45
N ASP A 74 7.50 -9.18 -7.71
CA ASP A 74 8.41 -10.20 -8.24
C ASP A 74 8.93 -9.82 -9.65
N GLU A 75 8.21 -8.98 -10.41
CA GLU A 75 8.59 -8.58 -11.78
C GLU A 75 9.46 -7.32 -11.84
N LYS A 76 9.44 -6.48 -10.79
CA LYS A 76 10.08 -5.16 -10.82
C LYS A 76 10.88 -4.89 -9.55
N PRO A 77 12.22 -4.81 -9.64
CA PRO A 77 13.06 -4.41 -8.54
C PRO A 77 12.60 -3.06 -7.98
N ASN A 78 12.58 -2.93 -6.65
CA ASN A 78 12.16 -1.72 -5.92
C ASN A 78 10.70 -1.28 -6.11
N ALA A 79 9.83 -2.16 -6.62
CA ALA A 79 8.39 -1.92 -6.66
C ALA A 79 7.66 -2.78 -5.63
N PHE A 80 6.53 -2.25 -5.17
CA PHE A 80 5.59 -2.92 -4.30
C PHE A 80 4.22 -2.92 -4.96
N ARG A 81 3.51 -4.05 -4.85
CA ARG A 81 2.08 -4.14 -5.12
C ARG A 81 1.36 -3.75 -3.85
N VAL A 82 0.49 -2.75 -3.97
CA VAL A 82 -0.35 -2.23 -2.91
C VAL A 82 -1.79 -2.54 -3.28
N GLU A 83 -2.46 -3.32 -2.44
CA GLU A 83 -3.85 -3.69 -2.61
C GLU A 83 -4.67 -3.16 -1.42
N PHE A 84 -5.82 -2.56 -1.72
CA PHE A 84 -6.73 -2.04 -0.70
C PHE A 84 -8.15 -1.90 -1.20
N ILE A 85 -9.10 -1.68 -0.30
CA ILE A 85 -10.51 -1.47 -0.65
C ILE A 85 -10.76 0.04 -0.69
N SER A 86 -10.99 0.61 -1.88
CA SER A 86 -11.47 1.99 -1.98
C SER A 86 -12.99 2.00 -1.75
N CYS A 87 -13.42 2.62 -0.65
CA CYS A 87 -14.83 2.80 -0.33
C CYS A 87 -15.55 3.64 -1.40
N ARG A 88 -14.93 4.73 -1.86
CA ARG A 88 -15.46 5.62 -2.91
C ARG A 88 -15.66 4.88 -4.23
N GLN A 89 -14.71 4.02 -4.63
CA GLN A 89 -14.81 3.24 -5.87
C GLN A 89 -15.54 1.90 -5.71
N ARG A 90 -15.91 1.52 -4.48
CA ARG A 90 -16.61 0.26 -4.12
C ARG A 90 -15.94 -0.99 -4.67
N LYS A 91 -14.61 -1.01 -4.73
CA LYS A 91 -13.84 -2.13 -5.27
C LYS A 91 -12.45 -2.23 -4.64
N VAL A 92 -11.85 -3.41 -4.80
CA VAL A 92 -10.43 -3.61 -4.50
C VAL A 92 -9.60 -2.91 -5.58
N VAL A 93 -8.76 -1.97 -5.15
CA VAL A 93 -7.76 -1.29 -5.96
C VAL A 93 -6.45 -2.05 -5.83
N ARG A 94 -5.77 -2.25 -6.96
CA ARG A 94 -4.43 -2.87 -7.02
C ARG A 94 -3.53 -1.97 -7.82
N ILE A 95 -2.52 -1.43 -7.17
CA ILE A 95 -1.58 -0.52 -7.79
C ILE A 95 -0.15 -0.93 -7.52
N ARG A 96 0.74 -0.46 -8.38
CA ARG A 96 2.17 -0.62 -8.21
C ARG A 96 2.76 0.71 -7.76
N MET A 97 3.41 0.70 -6.61
CA MET A 97 4.14 1.85 -6.08
C MET A 97 5.64 1.52 -6.07
N ARG A 98 6.47 2.55 -6.07
CA ARG A 98 7.93 2.39 -5.99
C ARG A 98 8.39 2.73 -4.59
N ARG A 99 9.45 2.11 -4.11
CA ARG A 99 10.07 2.54 -2.86
C ARG A 99 10.55 3.99 -3.02
N SER A 100 10.14 4.87 -2.10
CA SER A 100 10.72 6.21 -2.00
C SER A 100 12.18 6.06 -1.56
N ARG A 101 13.07 6.92 -2.09
CA ARG A 101 14.51 6.82 -1.82
C ARG A 101 14.83 7.00 -0.34
#